data_AF-K2A8B5-F1
#
_entry.id   AF-K2A8B5-F1
#
_cell.length_a   1.000
_cell.length_b   1.000
_cell.length_c   1.000
_cell.angle_alpha   90.00
_cell.angle_beta   90.00
_cell.angle_gamma   90.00
#
_symmetry.space_group_name_H-M   'P 1'
#
loop_
_entity.id
_entity.type
_entity.pdbx_description
1 polymer ?
#
loop_
_entity_poly.entity_id
_entity_poly.type
_entity_poly.pdbx_seq_one_letter_code
_entity_poly.pdbx_strand_id
1 'polypeptide(L)'
;MKNDKRRSQVNQKTMTNFRTYGSTPYGIAVIHGDHDPHPAEGVKKVFEENQKQFEFVLLKNCGHYPWMERQAHEKFYEVLKKEIR
;
A
#
# COMPACT_ATOMS: atom_id res chain seq x y z
N MET A 1 -7.24 37.24 -39.07
CA MET A 1 -6.58 36.91 -37.79
C MET A 1 -6.94 35.50 -37.38
N LYS A 2 -6.02 34.54 -37.56
CA LYS A 2 -6.12 33.18 -37.03
C LYS A 2 -4.83 32.93 -36.25
N ASN A 3 -4.88 33.04 -34.92
CA ASN A 3 -3.75 32.72 -34.06
C ASN A 3 -4.03 31.37 -33.39
N ASP A 4 -3.66 30.32 -34.11
CA ASP A 4 -3.29 29.04 -33.54
C ASP A 4 -1.76 29.02 -33.43
N LYS A 5 -1.24 28.86 -32.23
CA LYS A 5 0.02 28.15 -31.97
C LYS A 5 0.27 28.02 -30.46
N ARG A 6 0.19 26.76 -30.02
CA ARG A 6 1.05 26.15 -29.00
C ARG A 6 0.82 26.65 -27.57
N ARG A 7 -0.31 26.23 -26.99
CA ARG A 7 -0.40 26.02 -25.54
C ARG A 7 0.45 24.78 -25.22
N SER A 8 1.60 25.05 -24.62
CA SER A 8 2.55 24.13 -24.01
C SER A 8 1.98 22.75 -23.69
N GLN A 9 2.47 21.73 -24.40
CA GLN A 9 2.48 20.36 -23.90
C GLN A 9 3.23 20.37 -22.57
N VAL A 10 2.49 20.40 -21.46
CA VAL A 10 2.99 20.04 -20.15
C VAL A 10 3.28 18.55 -20.24
N ASN A 11 4.52 18.24 -20.59
CA ASN A 11 5.05 16.89 -20.55
C ASN A 11 5.13 16.53 -19.06
N GLN A 12 4.05 15.99 -18.51
CA GLN A 12 4.05 15.36 -17.19
C GLN A 12 4.91 14.11 -17.31
N LYS A 13 6.22 14.33 -17.22
CA LYS A 13 7.21 13.28 -17.03
C LYS A 13 6.74 12.50 -15.82
N THR A 14 6.24 11.29 -16.05
CA THR A 14 5.79 10.37 -15.02
C THR A 14 6.93 10.20 -14.01
N MET A 15 6.83 10.86 -12.86
CA MET A 15 7.80 10.69 -11.78
C MET A 15 7.57 9.31 -11.19
N THR A 16 8.14 8.31 -11.85
CA THR A 16 8.16 6.93 -11.39
C THR A 16 9.23 6.80 -10.32
N ASN A 17 8.93 7.31 -9.12
CA ASN A 17 9.68 7.00 -7.91
C ASN A 17 9.31 5.58 -7.45
N PHE A 18 9.75 4.57 -8.20
CA PHE A 18 9.66 3.19 -7.73
C PHE A 18 10.60 3.03 -6.55
N ARG A 19 10.05 3.04 -5.34
CA ARG A 19 10.77 2.58 -4.16
C ARG A 19 11.00 1.08 -4.35
N THR A 20 12.25 0.67 -4.46
CA THR A 20 12.59 -0.75 -4.61
C THR A 20 12.45 -1.44 -3.26
N TYR A 21 11.73 -2.56 -3.23
CA TYR A 21 11.50 -3.37 -2.04
C TYR A 21 12.15 -4.72 -2.25
N GLY A 22 13.42 -4.86 -1.84
CA GLY A 22 14.16 -6.11 -1.95
C GLY A 22 14.51 -6.53 -3.39
N SER A 23 15.00 -7.76 -3.52
CA SER A 23 15.33 -8.39 -4.81
C SER A 23 14.19 -9.29 -5.26
N THR A 24 13.84 -9.25 -6.55
CA THR A 24 12.80 -10.11 -7.10
C THR A 24 13.25 -11.57 -7.19
N PRO A 25 12.34 -12.55 -7.04
CA PRO A 25 10.92 -12.37 -6.70
C PRO A 25 10.72 -12.10 -5.20
N TYR A 26 9.83 -11.16 -4.87
CA TYR A 26 9.43 -10.86 -3.50
C TYR A 26 7.90 -10.83 -3.37
N GLY A 27 7.40 -11.24 -2.21
CA GLY A 27 6.00 -11.06 -1.82
C GLY A 27 5.80 -9.73 -1.10
N ILE A 28 4.59 -9.18 -1.17
CA ILE A 28 4.16 -8.04 -0.35
C ILE A 28 2.90 -8.43 0.40
N ALA A 29 2.95 -8.39 1.73
CA ALA A 29 1.78 -8.43 2.58
C ALA A 29 1.58 -7.06 3.24
N VAL A 30 0.35 -6.56 3.20
CA VAL A 30 -0.07 -5.31 3.83
C VAL A 30 -1.03 -5.67 4.95
N ILE A 31 -0.66 -5.35 6.20
CA ILE A 31 -1.47 -5.63 7.39
C ILE A 31 -1.99 -4.31 7.94
N HIS A 32 -3.30 -4.18 8.13
CA HIS A 32 -3.95 -2.93 8.54
C HIS A 32 -5.08 -3.18 9.54
N GLY A 33 -5.27 -2.29 10.52
CA GLY A 33 -6.39 -2.36 11.46
C GLY A 33 -7.68 -1.74 10.91
N ASP A 34 -8.85 -2.28 11.27
CA ASP A 34 -10.15 -1.73 10.85
C ASP A 34 -10.58 -0.47 11.64
N HIS A 35 -9.93 -0.17 12.75
CA HIS A 35 -10.12 1.03 13.58
C HIS A 35 -8.86 1.94 13.58
N ASP A 36 -7.93 1.75 12.65
CA ASP A 36 -6.82 2.69 12.47
C ASP A 36 -7.37 4.08 12.13
N PRO A 37 -6.88 5.17 12.74
CA PRO A 37 -7.26 6.54 12.37
C PRO A 37 -7.05 6.86 10.89
N HIS A 38 -6.14 6.17 10.22
CA HIS A 38 -5.88 6.29 8.79
C HIS A 38 -6.71 5.23 8.03
N PRO A 39 -7.50 5.61 7.01
CA PRO A 39 -8.38 4.66 6.32
C PRO A 39 -7.64 3.56 5.54
N ALA A 40 -7.98 2.31 5.82
CA ALA A 40 -7.44 1.13 5.13
C ALA A 40 -7.64 1.18 3.60
N GLU A 41 -8.77 1.73 3.16
CA GLU A 41 -9.14 1.84 1.75
C GLU A 41 -8.15 2.70 0.96
N GLY A 42 -7.67 3.80 1.56
CA GLY A 42 -6.68 4.68 0.92
C GLY A 42 -5.36 3.95 0.68
N VAL A 43 -4.95 3.11 1.64
CA VAL A 43 -3.74 2.28 1.51
C VAL A 43 -3.95 1.21 0.43
N LYS A 44 -5.06 0.46 0.51
CA LYS A 44 -5.38 -0.63 -0.42
C LYS A 44 -5.39 -0.15 -1.87
N LYS A 45 -6.04 0.98 -2.14
CA LYS A 45 -6.13 1.57 -3.49
C LYS A 45 -4.76 1.88 -4.09
N VAL A 46 -3.82 2.41 -3.30
CA VAL A 46 -2.46 2.69 -3.79
C VAL A 46 -1.75 1.42 -4.25
N PHE A 47 -1.93 0.31 -3.52
CA PHE A 47 -1.37 -0.98 -3.93
C PHE A 47 -2.08 -1.54 -5.16
N GLU A 48 -3.40 -1.45 -5.26
CA GLU A 48 -4.16 -1.89 -6.44
C GLU A 48 -3.74 -1.13 -7.72
N GLU A 49 -3.43 0.16 -7.61
CA GLU A 49 -3.02 1.00 -8.75
C GLU A 49 -1.56 0.78 -9.17
N ASN A 50 -0.66 0.45 -8.22
CA ASN A 50 0.79 0.47 -8.47
C ASN A 50 1.47 -0.90 -8.38
N GLN A 51 0.84 -1.90 -7.77
CA GLN A 51 1.44 -3.20 -7.49
C GLN A 51 0.51 -4.36 -7.85
N LYS A 52 0.94 -5.20 -8.80
CA LYS A 52 0.08 -6.25 -9.37
C LYS A 52 -0.13 -7.45 -8.45
N GLN A 53 0.75 -7.68 -7.47
CA GLN A 53 0.73 -8.85 -6.59
C GLN A 53 1.02 -8.43 -5.16
N PHE A 54 -0.02 -8.46 -4.32
CA PHE A 54 0.07 -8.23 -2.88
C PHE A 54 -1.09 -8.93 -2.17
N GLU A 55 -0.88 -9.26 -0.89
CA GLU A 55 -1.93 -9.75 0.01
C GLU A 55 -2.30 -8.61 0.97
N PHE A 56 -3.60 -8.30 1.09
CA PHE A 56 -4.09 -7.28 2.03
C PHE A 56 -4.85 -7.96 3.17
N VAL A 57 -4.35 -7.80 4.39
CA VAL A 57 -4.92 -8.38 5.60
C VAL A 57 -5.51 -7.27 6.47
N LEU A 58 -6.84 -7.26 6.60
CA LEU A 58 -7.54 -6.34 7.49
C LEU A 58 -7.81 -7.02 8.84
N LEU A 59 -7.20 -6.51 9.90
CA LEU A 59 -7.37 -7.00 11.26
C LEU A 59 -8.62 -6.37 11.88
N LYS A 60 -9.53 -7.22 12.36
CA LYS A 60 -10.74 -6.81 13.07
C LYS A 60 -10.44 -6.36 14.49
N ASN A 61 -11.16 -5.35 14.96
CA ASN A 61 -11.01 -4.75 16.28
C ASN A 61 -9.56 -4.30 16.57
N CYS A 62 -8.92 -3.70 15.56
CA CYS A 62 -7.51 -3.30 15.61
C CYS A 62 -7.36 -1.84 15.18
N GLY A 63 -6.64 -1.05 15.97
CA GLY A 63 -6.20 0.29 15.64
C GLY A 63 -4.86 0.30 14.88
N HIS A 64 -4.03 1.28 15.23
CA HIS A 64 -2.80 1.60 14.49
C HIS A 64 -1.60 0.70 14.82
N TYR A 65 -1.61 0.01 15.96
CA TYR A 65 -0.45 -0.75 16.44
C TYR A 65 -0.77 -2.23 16.64
N PRO A 66 -1.01 -3.00 15.56
CA PRO A 66 -1.42 -4.40 15.63
C PRO A 66 -0.61 -5.27 16.60
N TRP A 67 0.71 -5.09 16.65
CA TRP A 67 1.62 -5.89 17.47
C TRP A 67 1.52 -5.64 18.98
N MET A 68 0.91 -4.54 19.41
CA MET A 68 0.70 -4.21 20.83
C MET A 68 -0.76 -4.45 21.27
N GLU A 69 -1.68 -4.61 20.33
CA GLU A 69 -3.11 -4.64 20.62
C GLU A 69 -3.61 -6.04 20.97
N ARG A 70 -4.23 -6.19 22.15
CA ARG A 70 -4.68 -7.48 22.70
C ARG A 70 -5.51 -8.30 21.71
N GLN A 71 -6.39 -7.68 20.95
CA GLN A 71 -7.31 -8.37 20.03
C GLN A 71 -6.68 -8.73 18.67
N ALA A 72 -5.51 -8.17 18.36
CA ALA A 72 -4.93 -8.21 17.01
C ALA A 72 -3.53 -8.81 16.95
N HIS A 73 -2.77 -8.77 18.05
CA HIS A 73 -1.36 -9.16 18.08
C HIS A 73 -1.13 -10.60 17.63
N GLU A 74 -1.97 -11.55 18.05
CA GLU A 74 -1.86 -12.96 17.65
C GLU A 74 -1.94 -13.09 16.12
N LYS A 75 -3.01 -12.54 15.52
CA LYS A 75 -3.21 -12.56 14.06
C LYS A 75 -2.10 -11.83 13.31
N PHE A 76 -1.62 -10.70 13.84
CA PHE A 76 -0.49 -9.98 13.26
C PHE A 76 0.74 -10.89 13.18
N TYR A 77 1.11 -11.56 14.27
CA TYR A 77 2.28 -12.45 14.29
C TYR A 77 2.08 -13.72 13.48
N GLU A 78 0.85 -14.24 13.36
CA GLU A 78 0.52 -15.35 12.46
C GLU A 78 0.83 -14.99 11.00
N VAL A 79 0.36 -13.84 10.54
CA VAL A 79 0.64 -13.33 9.19
C VAL A 79 2.14 -13.09 9.03
N LEU A 80 2.78 -12.43 9.99
CA LEU A 80 4.21 -12.14 9.91
C LEU A 80 5.06 -13.41 9.76
N LYS A 81 4.77 -14.44 10.56
CA LYS A 81 5.48 -15.74 10.49
C LYS A 81 5.20 -16.50 9.18
N LYS A 82 4.02 -16.31 8.58
CA LYS A 82 3.69 -16.88 7.26
C LYS A 82 4.57 -16.26 6.16
N GLU A 83 4.86 -14.96 6.25
CA GLU A 83 5.56 -14.22 5.20
C GLU A 83 7.09 -14.19 5.33
N ILE A 84 7.65 -14.25 6.56
CA ILE A 84 9.11 -14.18 6.81
C ILE A 84 9.72 -15.58 6.95
N ARG A 85 9.54 -16.44 5.95
CA ARG A 85 10.20 -17.77 5.94
C ARG A 85 11.66 -17.71 5.53
#